data_AF-A0AAU9LP39-F1
#
_entry.id   AF-A0AAU9LP39-F1
#
_cell.length_a   1.000
_cell.length_b   1.000
_cell.length_c   1.000
_cell.angle_alpha   90.00
_cell.angle_beta   90.00
_cell.angle_gamma   90.00
#
_symmetry.space_group_name_H-M   'P 1'
#
loop_
_entity.id
_entity.type
_entity.pdbx_description
1 polymer ?
#
loop_
_entity_poly.entity_id
_entity_poly.type
_entity_poly.pdbx_seq_one_letter_code
_entity_poly.pdbx_strand_id
1 'polypeptide(L)'
;MNAITEINLAIGAMGFINDHCHRDIGKVGNLIFDMLFVMFKEPGNFCSRITICVPGDKAVDGDIRSVVDMSDGLSGPPQVPICKACEMVVDFAYKQLQNNMTRGAVIKFFSQLCAMAGLAGESKVDSARLPLMPTISFTIGGKEFELSPNEYITKIGEGASTQCVRTFIPMDNPPEGGPLWILGDAFMRRYHTIFDHGNLRIGFAESA
;
A
#
# COMPACT_ATOMS: atom_id res chain seq x y z
N MET A 1 -13.86 2.50 -2.46
CA MET A 1 -12.95 1.57 -3.16
C MET A 1 -12.75 2.15 -4.55
N ASN A 2 -11.53 2.15 -5.10
CA ASN A 2 -11.30 2.71 -6.45
C ASN A 2 -11.41 1.60 -7.51
N ALA A 3 -11.67 1.97 -8.78
CA ALA A 3 -11.87 1.01 -9.87
C ALA A 3 -10.68 0.07 -10.06
N ILE A 4 -9.44 0.55 -9.88
CA ILE A 4 -8.23 -0.29 -9.94
C ILE A 4 -8.21 -1.34 -8.82
N THR A 5 -8.69 -1.01 -7.62
CA THR A 5 -8.78 -1.94 -6.49
C THR A 5 -9.82 -3.02 -6.76
N GLU A 6 -10.95 -2.66 -7.35
CA GLU A 6 -12.00 -3.63 -7.74
C GLU A 6 -11.51 -4.57 -8.83
N ILE A 7 -10.84 -4.03 -9.86
CA ILE A 7 -10.19 -4.83 -10.91
C ILE A 7 -9.18 -5.79 -10.27
N ASN A 8 -8.22 -5.28 -9.50
CA ASN A 8 -7.16 -6.08 -8.88
C ASN A 8 -7.73 -7.18 -7.97
N LEU A 9 -8.82 -6.90 -7.25
CA LEU A 9 -9.53 -7.89 -6.45
C LEU A 9 -10.14 -8.99 -7.35
N ALA A 10 -10.80 -8.61 -8.44
CA ALA A 10 -11.49 -9.54 -9.34
C ALA A 10 -10.51 -10.43 -10.13
N ILE A 11 -9.36 -9.89 -10.55
CA ILE A 11 -8.33 -10.65 -11.28
C ILE A 11 -7.39 -11.42 -10.34
N GLY A 12 -7.63 -11.39 -9.03
CA GLY A 12 -6.82 -12.12 -8.03
C GLY A 12 -5.38 -11.62 -7.97
N ALA A 13 -5.17 -10.34 -8.27
CA ALA A 13 -3.85 -9.74 -8.42
C ALA A 13 -3.34 -9.10 -7.13
N MET A 14 -3.87 -9.51 -5.98
CA MET A 14 -3.43 -8.94 -4.70
C MET A 14 -1.99 -9.34 -4.33
N GLY A 15 -1.29 -10.15 -5.13
CA GLY A 15 0.12 -10.47 -4.92
C GLY A 15 0.32 -11.68 -4.01
N PHE A 16 1.42 -12.41 -4.25
CA PHE A 16 1.83 -13.56 -3.44
C PHE A 16 2.09 -13.13 -1.99
N ILE A 17 2.60 -11.90 -1.82
CA ILE A 17 2.77 -11.27 -0.50
C ILE A 17 1.43 -11.12 0.22
N ASN A 18 0.35 -10.70 -0.45
CA ASN A 18 -0.96 -10.56 0.23
C ASN A 18 -1.56 -11.92 0.60
N ASP A 19 -1.43 -12.92 -0.26
CA ASP A 19 -1.91 -14.28 0.02
C ASP A 19 -1.13 -14.96 1.15
N HIS A 20 0.19 -14.73 1.22
CA HIS A 20 1.02 -15.20 2.34
C HIS A 20 0.76 -14.40 3.61
N CYS A 21 0.69 -13.08 3.49
CA CYS A 21 0.43 -12.15 4.59
C CYS A 21 -0.93 -12.41 5.24
N HIS A 22 -2.02 -12.59 4.48
CA HIS A 22 -3.32 -12.97 5.05
C HIS A 22 -3.31 -14.36 5.67
N ARG A 23 -2.63 -15.33 5.04
CA ARG A 23 -2.49 -16.70 5.56
C ARG A 23 -1.71 -16.73 6.88
N ASP A 24 -0.69 -15.89 6.99
CA ASP A 24 0.20 -15.83 8.14
C ASP A 24 -0.33 -14.90 9.23
N ILE A 25 -1.16 -13.90 8.93
CA ILE A 25 -1.88 -13.10 9.94
C ILE A 25 -2.74 -13.99 10.83
N GLY A 26 -3.39 -15.01 10.28
CA GLY A 26 -4.17 -15.94 11.08
C GLY A 26 -3.31 -16.75 12.06
N LYS A 27 -2.06 -17.04 11.69
CA LYS A 27 -1.10 -17.84 12.49
C LYS A 27 -0.28 -16.99 13.47
N VAL A 28 0.12 -15.79 13.03
CA VAL A 28 1.07 -14.89 13.70
C VAL A 28 0.35 -13.74 14.40
N GLY A 29 -0.89 -13.41 14.03
CA GLY A 29 -1.65 -12.28 14.60
C GLY A 29 -1.91 -12.42 16.10
N ASN A 30 -2.12 -13.64 16.60
CA ASN A 30 -2.20 -13.89 18.04
C ASN A 30 -0.85 -13.70 18.73
N LEU A 31 0.24 -14.17 18.10
CA LEU A 31 1.60 -14.00 18.63
C LEU A 31 2.02 -12.53 18.62
N ILE A 32 1.68 -11.76 17.58
CA ILE A 32 1.92 -10.31 17.51
C ILE A 32 1.08 -9.60 18.56
N PHE A 33 -0.20 -9.95 18.72
CA PHE A 33 -1.04 -9.37 19.76
C PHE A 33 -0.46 -9.65 21.15
N ASP A 34 -0.04 -10.88 21.42
CA ASP A 34 0.53 -11.29 22.71
C ASP A 34 1.91 -10.64 22.93
N MET A 35 2.75 -10.53 21.90
CA MET A 35 4.02 -9.80 21.97
C MET A 35 3.82 -8.31 22.21
N LEU A 36 2.91 -7.65 21.49
CA LEU A 36 2.56 -6.24 21.70
C LEU A 36 1.99 -6.06 23.11
N PHE A 37 1.09 -6.93 23.55
CA PHE A 37 0.53 -6.89 24.90
C PHE A 37 1.61 -7.05 25.97
N VAL A 38 2.56 -7.97 25.80
CA VAL A 38 3.68 -8.19 26.73
C VAL A 38 4.68 -7.03 26.70
N MET A 39 4.95 -6.49 25.52
CA MET A 39 5.86 -5.37 25.29
C MET A 39 5.34 -4.06 25.88
N PHE A 40 4.02 -3.83 25.77
CA PHE A 40 3.34 -2.66 26.34
C PHE A 40 2.80 -2.91 27.75
N LYS A 41 2.98 -4.10 28.34
CA LYS A 41 2.55 -4.42 29.72
C LYS A 41 3.18 -3.51 30.76
N GLU A 42 4.39 -3.00 30.47
CA GLU A 42 5.14 -2.05 31.30
C GLU A 42 5.54 -0.82 30.46
N PRO A 43 4.61 0.12 30.20
CA PRO A 43 4.86 1.26 29.32
C PRO A 43 6.05 2.11 29.80
N GLY A 44 6.25 2.22 31.13
CA GLY A 44 7.32 3.03 31.72
C GLY A 44 8.75 2.56 31.41
N ASN A 45 8.94 1.30 30.99
CA ASN A 45 10.27 0.73 30.73
C ASN A 45 10.55 0.46 29.26
N PHE A 46 9.55 0.58 28.38
CA PHE A 46 9.70 0.27 26.96
C PHE A 46 10.76 1.14 26.30
N CYS A 47 10.68 2.47 26.47
CA CYS A 47 11.63 3.42 25.91
C CYS A 47 13.07 3.21 26.39
N SER A 48 13.24 2.73 27.62
CA SER A 48 14.56 2.35 28.16
C SER A 48 15.06 1.03 27.58
N ARG A 49 14.17 0.04 27.36
CA ARG A 49 14.52 -1.26 26.76
C ARG A 49 14.96 -1.16 25.31
N ILE A 50 14.37 -0.24 24.53
CA ILE A 50 14.77 0.04 23.14
C ILE A 50 15.83 1.14 23.04
N THR A 51 16.46 1.50 24.17
CA THR A 51 17.61 2.43 24.25
C THR A 51 17.30 3.86 23.75
N ILE A 52 16.02 4.27 23.76
CA ILE A 52 15.61 5.64 23.47
C ILE A 52 15.75 6.55 24.70
N CYS A 53 15.54 5.99 25.89
CA CYS A 53 15.81 6.66 27.16
C CYS A 53 17.04 6.04 27.82
N VAL A 54 18.03 6.86 28.19
CA VAL A 54 19.27 6.41 28.84
C VAL A 54 19.23 6.74 30.34
N PRO A 55 19.80 5.91 31.24
CA PRO A 55 19.88 6.23 32.67
C PRO A 55 20.72 7.49 32.89
N GLY A 56 20.06 8.64 33.03
CA GLY A 56 20.69 9.96 33.04
C GLY A 56 19.82 11.07 32.47
N ASP A 57 18.82 10.75 31.65
CA ASP A 57 17.81 11.68 31.11
C ASP A 57 16.78 12.11 32.16
N LYS A 58 17.24 12.50 33.35
CA LYS A 58 16.41 13.38 34.18
C LYS A 58 16.32 14.68 33.41
N ALA A 59 15.10 15.00 32.97
CA ALA A 59 14.76 16.28 32.37
C ALA A 59 15.53 17.39 33.09
N VAL A 60 16.45 18.02 32.38
CA VAL A 60 17.02 19.29 32.80
C VAL A 60 15.83 20.25 32.76
N ASP A 61 15.31 20.55 33.94
CA ASP A 61 14.49 21.72 34.19
C ASP A 61 15.24 22.92 33.59
N GLY A 62 14.54 23.63 32.72
CA GLY A 62 15.16 24.52 31.75
C GLY A 62 15.87 25.69 32.41
N ASP A 63 17.19 25.59 32.59
CA ASP A 63 18.10 26.72 32.49
C ASP A 63 19.54 26.23 32.32
N ILE A 64 20.35 26.95 31.53
CA ILE A 64 21.77 26.73 31.17
C ILE A 64 21.98 26.01 29.82
N ARG A 65 22.50 26.81 28.87
CA ARG A 65 22.83 26.50 27.47
C ARG A 65 24.20 25.81 27.32
N SER A 66 24.29 24.89 26.37
CA SER A 66 25.55 24.50 25.72
C SER A 66 25.69 25.26 24.39
N VAL A 67 26.89 25.77 24.10
CA VAL A 67 27.19 26.74 23.01
C VAL A 67 28.12 26.12 21.95
N VAL A 68 27.93 24.85 21.63
CA VAL A 68 28.59 24.12 20.54
C VAL A 68 27.58 23.07 20.06
N ASP A 69 27.12 22.99 18.82
CA ASP A 69 27.68 23.35 17.53
C ASP A 69 26.57 23.81 16.56
N MET A 70 26.98 24.56 15.54
CA MET A 70 26.13 25.19 14.54
C MET A 70 26.29 24.46 13.20
N SER A 71 25.29 23.67 12.79
CA SER A 71 25.05 23.38 11.37
C SER A 71 23.60 22.96 11.09
N ASP A 72 22.94 23.81 10.31
CA ASP A 72 21.91 23.51 9.31
C ASP A 72 20.48 23.18 9.76
N GLY A 73 19.78 24.25 10.15
CA GLY A 73 18.57 24.72 9.47
C GLY A 73 17.45 23.72 9.16
N LEU A 74 16.47 23.63 10.06
CA LEU A 74 15.03 23.58 9.72
C LEU A 74 14.24 23.94 10.98
N SER A 75 13.44 25.00 10.88
CA SER A 75 12.51 25.46 11.91
C SER A 75 11.50 24.37 12.30
N GLY A 76 11.53 23.94 13.56
CA GLY A 76 10.59 22.98 14.14
C GLY A 76 10.10 23.40 15.55
N PRO A 77 8.92 22.92 16.00
CA PRO A 77 8.29 23.29 17.27
C PRO A 77 9.09 22.76 18.49
N PRO A 78 8.74 23.15 19.74
CA PRO A 78 9.61 23.00 20.91
C PRO A 78 10.18 21.58 21.00
N GLN A 79 11.51 21.47 21.11
CA GLN A 79 12.21 20.19 21.16
C GLN A 79 11.83 19.44 22.44
N VAL A 80 10.72 18.70 22.39
CA VAL A 80 10.41 17.68 23.38
C VAL A 80 11.55 16.66 23.30
N PRO A 81 12.28 16.38 24.41
CA PRO A 81 13.34 15.39 24.40
C PRO A 81 12.81 14.06 23.83
N ILE A 82 13.61 13.39 23.00
CA ILE A 82 13.22 12.17 22.28
C ILE A 82 12.71 11.10 23.27
N CYS A 83 13.28 11.02 24.46
CA CYS A 83 12.80 10.16 25.54
C CYS A 83 11.35 10.50 25.97
N LYS A 84 11.01 11.78 26.16
CA LYS A 84 9.67 12.22 26.55
C LYS A 84 8.64 12.01 25.44
N ALA A 85 9.05 12.17 24.18
CA ALA A 85 8.22 11.83 23.03
C ALA A 85 7.93 10.32 22.96
N CYS A 86 8.94 9.48 23.20
CA CYS A 86 8.74 8.04 23.30
C CYS A 86 7.78 7.67 24.43
N GLU A 87 7.96 8.22 25.63
CA GLU A 87 7.05 7.97 26.76
C GLU A 87 5.61 8.32 26.40
N MET A 88 5.36 9.48 25.77
CA MET A 88 4.02 9.87 25.34
C MET A 88 3.41 8.92 24.28
N VAL A 89 4.20 8.49 23.30
CA VAL A 89 3.74 7.55 22.26
C VAL A 89 3.41 6.18 22.86
N VAL A 90 4.25 5.69 23.77
CA VAL A 90 4.06 4.41 24.46
C VAL A 90 2.84 4.45 25.37
N ASP A 91 2.66 5.53 26.11
CA ASP A 91 1.52 5.71 27.01
C ASP A 91 0.20 5.84 26.23
N PHE A 92 0.23 6.51 25.08
CA PHE A 92 -0.90 6.56 24.14
C PHE A 92 -1.19 5.19 23.53
N ALA A 93 -0.18 4.45 23.06
CA ALA A 93 -0.34 3.10 22.51
C ALA A 93 -0.90 2.13 23.56
N TYR A 94 -0.40 2.20 24.80
CA TYR A 94 -0.92 1.43 25.94
C TYR A 94 -2.39 1.75 26.23
N LYS A 95 -2.76 3.04 26.25
CA LYS A 95 -4.16 3.48 26.41
C LYS A 95 -5.05 3.00 25.27
N GLN A 96 -4.56 2.97 24.04
CA GLN A 96 -5.29 2.41 22.89
C GLN A 96 -5.44 0.88 22.98
N LEU A 97 -4.43 0.18 23.50
CA LEU A 97 -4.52 -1.26 23.79
C LEU A 97 -5.52 -1.56 24.92
N GLN A 98 -5.58 -0.72 25.95
CA GLN A 98 -6.55 -0.84 27.05
C GLN A 98 -7.98 -0.44 26.65
N ASN A 99 -8.16 0.48 25.70
CA ASN A 99 -9.47 0.89 25.17
C ASN A 99 -10.09 -0.13 24.20
N ASN A 100 -9.99 -1.41 24.56
CA ASN A 100 -10.68 -2.51 23.93
C ASN A 100 -10.32 -2.68 22.43
N MET A 101 -9.03 -2.53 22.09
CA MET A 101 -8.51 -3.12 20.85
C MET A 101 -8.61 -4.64 20.98
N THR A 102 -9.70 -5.22 20.49
CA THR A 102 -9.88 -6.67 20.46
C THR A 102 -8.82 -7.32 19.59
N ARG A 103 -8.50 -8.61 19.81
CA ARG A 103 -7.65 -9.38 18.88
C ARG A 103 -8.10 -9.24 17.42
N GLY A 104 -9.42 -9.12 17.21
CA GLY A 104 -10.02 -8.84 15.91
C GLY A 104 -9.63 -7.49 15.31
N ALA A 105 -9.45 -6.43 16.12
CA ALA A 105 -9.00 -5.12 15.64
C ALA A 105 -7.55 -5.14 15.16
N VAL A 106 -6.66 -5.85 15.86
CA VAL A 106 -5.26 -6.00 15.46
C VAL A 106 -5.13 -6.87 14.21
N ILE A 107 -5.84 -8.01 14.16
CA ILE A 107 -5.93 -8.84 12.95
C ILE A 107 -6.49 -8.02 11.77
N LYS A 108 -7.51 -7.19 11.99
CA LYS A 108 -8.09 -6.31 10.96
C LYS A 108 -7.09 -5.26 10.49
N PHE A 109 -6.32 -4.65 11.40
CA PHE A 109 -5.30 -3.67 11.06
C PHE A 109 -4.18 -4.29 10.21
N PHE A 110 -3.62 -5.43 10.63
CA PHE A 110 -2.61 -6.11 9.82
C PHE A 110 -3.19 -6.62 8.49
N SER A 111 -4.46 -7.05 8.47
CA SER A 111 -5.15 -7.47 7.24
C SER A 111 -5.30 -6.30 6.26
N GLN A 112 -5.58 -5.09 6.76
CA GLN A 112 -5.56 -3.86 5.94
C GLN A 112 -4.15 -3.52 5.43
N LEU A 113 -3.11 -3.76 6.24
CA LEU A 113 -1.72 -3.58 5.81
C LEU A 113 -1.30 -4.60 4.73
N CYS A 114 -1.75 -5.87 4.81
CA CYS A 114 -1.52 -6.83 3.72
C CYS A 114 -2.17 -6.36 2.43
N ALA A 115 -3.44 -5.93 2.50
CA ALA A 115 -4.16 -5.44 1.34
C ALA A 115 -3.44 -4.23 0.70
N MET A 116 -2.87 -3.35 1.52
CA MET A 116 -2.04 -2.22 1.07
C MET A 116 -0.69 -2.68 0.49
N ALA A 117 -0.05 -3.69 1.09
CA ALA A 117 1.20 -4.26 0.60
C ALA A 117 1.03 -4.99 -0.75
N GLY A 118 -0.14 -5.59 -0.99
CA GLY A 118 -0.51 -6.17 -2.29
C GLY A 118 -0.74 -5.12 -3.39
N LEU A 119 -1.16 -3.92 -2.99
CA LEU A 119 -1.24 -2.76 -3.90
C LEU A 119 0.16 -2.19 -4.18
N ALA A 120 1.07 -2.25 -3.20
CA ALA A 120 2.45 -1.82 -3.30
C ALA A 120 3.36 -2.90 -3.92
N GLY A 121 3.25 -3.08 -5.25
CA GLY A 121 4.42 -3.46 -6.04
C GLY A 121 4.47 -4.85 -6.67
N GLU A 122 3.48 -5.73 -6.50
CA GLU A 122 3.47 -6.99 -7.27
C GLU A 122 2.47 -6.93 -8.41
N SER A 123 2.94 -6.69 -9.63
CA SER A 123 2.12 -6.77 -10.85
C SER A 123 1.79 -8.21 -11.28
N LYS A 124 2.16 -9.23 -10.50
CA LYS A 124 2.02 -10.65 -10.88
C LYS A 124 0.63 -11.19 -10.56
N VAL A 125 0.15 -12.09 -11.41
CA VAL A 125 -1.12 -12.83 -11.22
C VAL A 125 -0.91 -14.32 -11.43
N ASP A 126 -1.78 -15.14 -10.83
CA ASP A 126 -1.78 -16.58 -11.08
C ASP A 126 -2.26 -16.87 -12.52
N SER A 127 -1.36 -17.44 -13.31
CA SER A 127 -1.60 -17.77 -14.72
C SER A 127 -2.70 -18.83 -14.88
N ALA A 128 -2.88 -19.72 -13.90
CA ALA A 128 -3.89 -20.77 -13.94
C ALA A 128 -5.31 -20.22 -13.82
N ARG A 129 -5.47 -19.02 -13.24
CA ARG A 129 -6.77 -18.37 -13.04
C ARG A 129 -7.23 -17.56 -14.23
N LEU A 130 -6.39 -17.38 -15.25
CA LEU A 130 -6.69 -16.56 -16.42
C LEU A 130 -8.05 -16.88 -17.09
N PRO A 131 -8.48 -18.15 -17.24
CA PRO A 131 -9.80 -18.48 -17.78
C PRO A 131 -10.99 -18.07 -16.90
N LEU A 132 -10.75 -17.80 -15.61
CA LEU A 132 -11.76 -17.43 -14.62
C LEU A 132 -11.83 -15.91 -14.40
N MET A 133 -10.92 -15.14 -15.00
CA MET A 133 -10.89 -13.70 -14.83
C MET A 133 -11.99 -13.03 -15.69
N PRO A 134 -12.60 -11.93 -15.23
CA PRO A 134 -13.68 -11.28 -15.95
C PRO A 134 -13.18 -10.53 -17.19
N THR A 135 -14.03 -10.36 -18.19
CA THR A 135 -13.83 -9.35 -19.23
C THR A 135 -14.01 -7.96 -18.61
N ILE A 136 -13.12 -7.03 -18.94
CA ILE A 136 -13.18 -5.64 -18.47
C ILE A 136 -13.61 -4.76 -19.63
N SER A 137 -14.64 -3.93 -19.44
CA SER A 137 -15.15 -3.03 -20.47
C SER A 137 -14.89 -1.56 -20.14
N PHE A 138 -14.55 -0.78 -21.17
CA PHE A 138 -14.44 0.67 -21.14
C PHE A 138 -15.52 1.27 -22.01
N THR A 139 -16.32 2.19 -21.46
CA THR A 139 -17.30 2.95 -22.25
C THR A 139 -16.68 4.28 -22.70
N ILE A 140 -16.44 4.43 -24.01
CA ILE A 140 -15.84 5.63 -24.59
C ILE A 140 -16.76 6.15 -25.70
N GLY A 141 -17.22 7.40 -25.58
CA GLY A 141 -18.15 7.99 -26.56
C GLY A 141 -19.48 7.24 -26.69
N GLY A 142 -19.93 6.57 -25.62
CA GLY A 142 -21.17 5.77 -25.62
C GLY A 142 -21.04 4.37 -26.22
N LYS A 143 -19.83 3.96 -26.64
CA LYS A 143 -19.55 2.61 -27.14
C LYS A 143 -18.71 1.83 -26.14
N GLU A 144 -19.00 0.54 -26.00
CA GLU A 144 -18.22 -0.37 -25.14
C GLU A 144 -17.02 -0.95 -25.90
N PHE A 145 -15.89 -1.00 -25.20
CA PHE A 145 -14.62 -1.55 -25.64
C PHE A 145 -14.17 -2.58 -24.61
N GLU A 146 -14.20 -3.86 -24.98
CA GLU A 146 -13.93 -4.98 -24.09
C GLU A 146 -12.48 -5.45 -24.22
N LEU A 147 -11.90 -5.80 -23.07
CA LEU A 147 -10.62 -6.49 -22.97
C LEU A 147 -10.84 -7.82 -22.24
N SER A 148 -10.55 -8.90 -22.94
CA SER A 148 -10.51 -10.25 -22.39
C SER A 148 -9.28 -10.45 -21.49
N PRO A 149 -9.27 -11.46 -20.62
CA PRO A 149 -8.11 -11.78 -19.78
C PRO A 149 -6.79 -11.96 -20.54
N ASN A 150 -6.83 -12.47 -21.77
CA ASN A 150 -5.63 -12.63 -22.59
C ASN A 150 -5.07 -11.31 -23.12
N GLU A 151 -5.86 -10.24 -23.13
CA GLU A 151 -5.49 -8.93 -23.67
C GLU A 151 -4.95 -8.00 -22.57
N TYR A 152 -5.49 -8.09 -21.36
CA TYR A 152 -5.03 -7.28 -20.22
C TYR A 152 -4.04 -8.00 -19.28
N ILE A 153 -3.75 -9.29 -19.49
CA ILE A 153 -2.67 -10.00 -18.81
C ILE A 153 -1.54 -10.30 -19.80
N THR A 154 -0.34 -9.83 -19.48
CA THR A 154 0.88 -10.10 -20.25
C THR A 154 1.65 -11.26 -19.64
N LYS A 155 2.06 -12.21 -20.49
CA LYS A 155 2.96 -13.31 -20.12
C LYS A 155 4.41 -12.89 -20.38
N ILE A 156 5.26 -12.97 -19.36
CA ILE A 156 6.69 -12.63 -19.43
C ILE A 156 7.51 -13.88 -19.12
N GLY A 157 8.49 -14.21 -19.96
CA GLY A 157 9.33 -15.40 -19.83
C GLY A 157 8.89 -16.56 -20.73
N GLU A 158 9.59 -17.69 -20.63
CA GLU A 158 9.38 -18.85 -21.50
C GLU A 158 9.24 -20.15 -20.70
N GLY A 159 8.46 -21.09 -21.24
CA GLY A 159 8.27 -22.42 -20.67
C GLY A 159 7.76 -22.38 -19.22
N ALA A 160 8.38 -23.19 -18.35
CA ALA A 160 8.03 -23.30 -16.93
C ALA A 160 8.30 -22.01 -16.11
N SER A 161 9.01 -21.03 -16.67
CA SER A 161 9.33 -19.76 -16.00
C SER A 161 8.38 -18.62 -16.37
N THR A 162 7.34 -18.89 -17.16
CA THR A 162 6.36 -17.89 -17.60
C THR A 162 5.62 -17.27 -16.41
N GLN A 163 5.69 -15.96 -16.27
CA GLN A 163 4.97 -15.17 -15.27
C GLN A 163 3.85 -14.38 -15.93
N CYS A 164 2.65 -14.44 -15.38
CA CYS A 164 1.57 -13.55 -15.79
C CYS A 164 1.62 -12.25 -15.00
N VAL A 165 1.50 -11.13 -15.70
CA VAL A 165 1.60 -9.78 -15.16
C VAL A 165 0.39 -8.97 -15.63
N ARG A 166 -0.29 -8.29 -14.70
CA ARG A 166 -1.39 -7.37 -15.02
C ARG A 166 -0.85 -6.10 -15.67
N THR A 167 -1.60 -5.54 -16.60
CA THR A 167 -1.28 -4.25 -17.23
C THR A 167 -1.95 -3.07 -16.53
N PHE A 168 -2.86 -3.31 -15.58
CA PHE A 168 -3.45 -2.28 -14.73
C PHE A 168 -2.53 -1.89 -13.59
N ILE A 169 -2.16 -0.61 -13.56
CA ILE A 169 -1.29 -0.03 -12.55
C ILE A 169 -2.01 1.18 -11.95
N PRO A 170 -2.06 1.31 -10.61
CA PRO A 170 -2.59 2.51 -9.98
C PRO A 170 -1.72 3.72 -10.36
N MET A 171 -2.36 4.86 -10.61
CA MET A 171 -1.65 6.11 -10.86
C MET A 171 -1.32 6.78 -9.53
N ASP A 172 -0.03 6.88 -9.22
CA ASP A 172 0.45 7.65 -8.09
C ASP A 172 0.43 9.14 -8.47
N ASN A 173 -0.36 9.93 -7.74
CA ASN A 173 -0.56 11.37 -7.97
C ASN A 173 -1.36 11.74 -9.24
N PRO A 174 -2.69 11.48 -9.27
CA PRO A 174 -3.54 11.89 -10.38
C PRO A 174 -3.61 13.43 -10.49
N PRO A 175 -3.76 14.01 -11.69
CA PRO A 175 -3.94 15.45 -11.86
C PRO A 175 -5.20 15.95 -11.15
N GLU A 176 -5.22 17.22 -10.73
CA GLU A 176 -6.37 17.82 -10.02
C GLU A 176 -7.67 17.90 -10.86
N GLY A 177 -7.64 17.50 -12.13
CA GLY A 177 -8.76 17.53 -13.07
C GLY A 177 -9.70 16.32 -13.06
N GLY A 178 -9.51 15.33 -12.19
CA GLY A 178 -10.41 14.17 -12.04
C GLY A 178 -9.73 12.81 -12.27
N PRO A 179 -10.50 11.69 -12.23
CA PRO A 179 -9.96 10.35 -12.42
C PRO A 179 -9.43 10.17 -13.84
N LEU A 180 -8.11 10.12 -13.98
CA LEU A 180 -7.43 9.94 -15.26
C LEU A 180 -7.13 8.46 -15.51
N TRP A 181 -7.44 8.00 -16.72
CA TRP A 181 -7.00 6.70 -17.23
C TRP A 181 -6.00 6.89 -18.36
N ILE A 182 -4.92 6.11 -18.35
CA ILE A 182 -3.98 6.03 -19.46
C ILE A 182 -4.23 4.68 -20.14
N LEU A 183 -4.84 4.73 -21.33
CA LEU A 183 -5.09 3.54 -22.16
C LEU A 183 -3.85 3.24 -22.98
N GLY A 184 -3.00 2.37 -22.44
CA GLY A 184 -1.71 2.02 -23.02
C GLY A 184 -1.76 0.84 -24.00
N ASP A 185 -0.65 0.10 -24.02
CA ASP A 185 -0.39 -1.00 -24.94
C ASP A 185 -1.46 -2.11 -24.91
N ALA A 186 -1.97 -2.50 -23.75
CA ALA A 186 -3.02 -3.52 -23.66
C ALA A 186 -4.27 -3.14 -24.47
N PHE A 187 -4.72 -1.88 -24.35
CA PHE A 187 -5.86 -1.36 -25.09
C PHE A 187 -5.54 -1.17 -26.57
N MET A 188 -4.39 -0.53 -26.86
CA MET A 188 -3.99 -0.21 -28.24
C MET A 188 -3.62 -1.44 -29.08
N ARG A 189 -3.29 -2.58 -28.46
CA ARG A 189 -3.12 -3.86 -29.16
C ARG A 189 -4.47 -4.37 -29.70
N ARG A 190 -5.52 -4.35 -28.87
CA ARG A 190 -6.87 -4.79 -29.26
C ARG A 190 -7.58 -3.78 -30.16
N TYR A 191 -7.38 -2.49 -29.91
CA TYR A 191 -8.05 -1.43 -30.64
C TYR A 191 -7.07 -0.51 -31.37
N HIS A 192 -7.12 -0.55 -32.70
CA HIS A 192 -6.41 0.39 -33.55
C HIS A 192 -6.85 1.82 -33.19
N THR A 193 -5.87 2.65 -32.85
CA THR A 193 -6.10 4.00 -32.33
C THR A 193 -5.60 5.03 -33.35
N ILE A 194 -6.49 5.89 -33.82
CA ILE A 194 -6.18 6.98 -34.75
C ILE A 194 -6.19 8.30 -33.99
N PHE A 195 -5.07 9.02 -34.05
CA PHE A 195 -4.94 10.38 -33.53
C PHE A 195 -5.14 11.38 -34.67
N ASP A 196 -6.36 11.89 -34.80
CA ASP A 196 -6.74 12.87 -35.83
C ASP A 196 -6.47 14.28 -35.29
N HIS A 197 -5.24 14.76 -35.52
CA HIS A 197 -4.83 16.10 -35.11
C HIS A 197 -5.63 17.20 -35.84
N GLY A 198 -6.05 16.98 -37.08
CA GLY A 198 -6.80 17.97 -37.87
C GLY A 198 -8.16 18.30 -37.26
N ASN A 199 -8.83 17.30 -36.67
CA ASN A 199 -10.12 17.46 -36.00
C ASN A 199 -10.03 17.35 -34.47
N LEU A 200 -8.82 17.32 -33.90
CA LEU A 200 -8.54 17.18 -32.46
C LEU A 200 -9.34 16.05 -31.78
N ARG A 201 -9.36 14.87 -32.40
CA ARG A 201 -10.13 13.72 -31.91
C ARG A 201 -9.32 12.42 -31.98
N ILE A 202 -9.76 11.44 -31.20
CA ILE A 202 -9.22 10.09 -31.20
C ILE A 202 -10.32 9.14 -31.68
N GLY A 203 -9.96 8.22 -32.58
CA GLY A 203 -10.85 7.18 -33.08
C GLY A 203 -10.32 5.78 -32.74
N PHE A 204 -11.24 4.86 -32.47
CA PHE A 204 -10.92 3.47 -32.13
C PHE A 204 -11.66 2.50 -33.05
N ALA A 205 -10.96 1.47 -33.53
CA ALA A 205 -11.52 0.36 -34.30
C ALA A 205 -10.90 -0.96 -33.81
N GLU A 206 -11.54 -2.11 -34.05
CA GLU A 206 -10.90 -3.40 -33.76
C GLU A 206 -9.63 -3.57 -34.60
N SER A 207 -8.55 -4.02 -33.97
CA SER A 207 -7.32 -4.41 -34.66
C SER A 207 -7.57 -5.66 -35.52
N ALA A 208 -6.89 -5.71 -36.68
CA ALA A 208 -6.96 -6.82 -37.62
C ALA A 208 -6.15 -8.05 -37.17
#